data_AF-A0A2T2RP60-F1
#
_entry.id   AF-A0A2T2RP60-F1
#
_cell.length_a   1.000
_cell.length_b   1.000
_cell.length_c   1.000
_cell.angle_alpha   90.00
_cell.angle_beta   90.00
_cell.angle_gamma   90.00
#
_symmetry.space_group_name_H-M   'P 1'
#
loop_
_entity.id
_entity.type
_entity.pdbx_description
1 polymer ?
#
loop_
_entity_poly.entity_id
_entity_poly.type
_entity_poly.pdbx_seq_one_letter_code
_entity_poly.pdbx_strand_id
1 'polypeptide(L)'
;MNKSLIPVILAGGKGERFWPLSRKHRPKQFLCFNGNNRSLLQATADRLLELTGDWNKLWVVTRADLASGVQEQLPQLPPENLLVEPEGRDTAPALAWATLEVSERYGKNAIIGFFPADHWIGDQTAFQKTLKAATQLASQQASIVTLGIKPSYPATGYGYIEQGESVAQFEQSPAYRVTRFTEKPEQETAEFFLSTGRFSWNSGMFIFKAEVVLQELATHAPEILHPLAEQGVAAYSQIPKQSIDYALIEKTQWAYVLPASFGWDDLGDWKAIERLHKGKGEDENVELANHLGQDTKGTILYASDQKEVIVTIGLEDVIVVRDRDVTLVAHKNRIHEIKQVLQSLQADSRFEELL
;
A
#
# COMPACT_ATOMS: atom_id res chain seq x y z
N MET A 1 -17.55 -9.89 24.20
CA MET A 1 -16.22 -9.26 24.13
C MET A 1 -16.07 -8.66 22.75
N ASN A 2 -15.90 -7.34 22.65
CA ASN A 2 -15.74 -6.65 21.37
C ASN A 2 -14.46 -7.21 20.71
N LYS A 3 -14.58 -7.99 19.63
CA LYS A 3 -13.40 -8.53 18.93
C LYS A 3 -12.75 -7.38 18.16
N SER A 4 -11.88 -6.65 18.85
CA SER A 4 -11.11 -5.52 18.30
C SER A 4 -10.23 -6.01 17.16
N LEU A 5 -10.24 -5.28 16.04
CA LEU A 5 -9.28 -5.47 14.94
C LEU A 5 -7.85 -5.25 15.46
N ILE A 6 -6.91 -6.10 15.03
CA ILE A 6 -5.46 -5.94 15.22
C ILE A 6 -4.85 -5.53 13.86
N PRO A 7 -4.51 -4.25 13.67
CA PRO A 7 -3.91 -3.78 12.44
C PRO A 7 -2.42 -4.11 12.35
N VAL A 8 -2.01 -4.61 11.18
CA VAL A 8 -0.63 -4.87 10.80
C VAL A 8 -0.30 -4.05 9.56
N ILE A 9 0.68 -3.15 9.67
CA ILE A 9 1.17 -2.34 8.55
C ILE A 9 2.30 -3.10 7.85
N LEU A 10 2.23 -3.22 6.53
CA LEU A 10 3.30 -3.75 5.67
C LEU A 10 4.14 -2.59 5.13
N ALA A 11 5.36 -2.43 5.66
CA ALA A 11 6.27 -1.31 5.38
C ALA A 11 7.59 -1.76 4.73
N GLY A 12 7.55 -2.77 3.85
CA GLY A 12 8.74 -3.34 3.18
C GLY A 12 9.09 -2.73 1.81
N GLY A 13 8.22 -1.89 1.25
CA GLY A 13 8.36 -1.33 -0.09
C GLY A 13 9.62 -0.47 -0.29
N LYS A 14 10.21 -0.50 -1.49
CA LYS A 14 11.34 0.35 -1.88
C LYS A 14 10.91 1.73 -2.37
N GLY A 15 9.85 1.80 -3.19
CA GLY A 15 9.26 3.07 -3.62
C GLY A 15 10.14 3.92 -4.54
N GLU A 16 10.94 3.31 -5.42
CA GLU A 16 11.98 3.98 -6.24
C GLU A 16 11.44 4.97 -7.29
N ARG A 17 10.16 4.90 -7.65
CA ARG A 17 9.55 5.74 -8.72
C ARG A 17 9.36 7.21 -8.34
N PHE A 18 9.58 7.55 -7.08
CA PHE A 18 9.59 8.93 -6.59
C PHE A 18 10.99 9.54 -6.51
N TRP A 19 12.03 8.88 -7.02
CA TRP A 19 13.35 9.49 -7.10
C TRP A 19 13.26 10.84 -7.83
N PRO A 20 13.96 11.90 -7.38
CA PRO A 20 15.01 11.94 -6.35
C PRO A 20 14.51 12.03 -4.91
N LEU A 21 13.20 12.13 -4.70
CA LEU A 21 12.62 12.24 -3.37
C LEU A 21 12.72 10.91 -2.61
N SER A 22 12.41 9.78 -3.26
CA SER A 22 12.72 8.48 -2.67
C SER A 22 14.20 8.12 -2.85
N ARG A 23 14.78 7.56 -1.78
CA ARG A 23 16.16 7.08 -1.72
C ARG A 23 16.21 5.77 -0.93
N LYS A 24 17.33 5.05 -1.00
CA LYS A 24 17.50 3.74 -0.32
C LYS A 24 17.02 3.71 1.14
N HIS A 25 17.38 4.74 1.93
CA HIS A 25 17.00 4.86 3.35
C HIS A 25 15.81 5.79 3.60
N ARG A 26 15.21 6.36 2.54
CA ARG A 26 13.98 7.15 2.60
C ARG A 26 13.01 6.66 1.52
N PRO A 27 12.47 5.43 1.66
CA PRO A 27 11.52 4.87 0.72
C PRO A 27 10.19 5.62 0.74
N LYS A 28 9.33 5.32 -0.23
CA LYS A 28 8.05 6.00 -0.45
C LYS A 28 7.19 6.14 0.80
N GLN A 29 7.09 5.12 1.65
CA GLN A 29 6.29 5.16 2.87
C GLN A 29 6.75 6.25 3.86
N PHE A 30 7.99 6.73 3.77
CA PHE A 30 8.51 7.82 4.60
C PHE A 30 8.34 9.21 3.96
N LEU A 31 7.75 9.30 2.76
CA LEU A 31 7.56 10.55 2.05
C LEU A 31 6.25 11.24 2.45
N CYS A 32 6.27 12.57 2.44
CA CYS A 32 5.14 13.42 2.77
C CYS A 32 4.59 14.05 1.48
N PHE A 33 3.36 13.71 1.12
CA PHE A 33 2.69 14.22 -0.08
C PHE A 33 1.49 15.10 0.20
N ASN A 34 0.93 15.07 1.42
CA ASN A 34 -0.37 15.70 1.74
C ASN A 34 -0.24 17.10 2.36
N GLY A 35 0.91 17.76 2.26
CA GLY A 35 1.16 19.10 2.79
C GLY A 35 1.13 19.25 4.33
N ASN A 36 0.83 18.18 5.08
CA ASN A 36 0.71 18.17 6.54
C ASN A 36 2.00 17.68 7.25
N ASN A 37 3.12 17.56 6.53
CA ASN A 37 4.39 17.00 7.02
C ASN A 37 4.27 15.61 7.69
N ARG A 38 3.21 14.85 7.42
CA ARG A 38 3.08 13.46 7.82
C ARG A 38 3.48 12.56 6.66
N SER A 39 4.33 11.57 6.95
CA SER A 39 4.66 10.55 5.96
C SER A 39 3.46 9.64 5.68
N LEU A 40 3.49 8.88 4.59
CA LEU A 40 2.45 7.89 4.29
C LEU A 40 2.32 6.82 5.40
N LEU A 41 3.44 6.39 5.98
CA LEU A 41 3.47 5.47 7.11
C LEU A 41 2.78 6.08 8.34
N GLN A 42 3.12 7.33 8.67
CA GLN A 42 2.51 8.04 9.78
C GLN A 42 1.00 8.24 9.57
N ALA A 43 0.59 8.66 8.36
CA ALA A 43 -0.81 8.80 8.02
C ALA A 43 -1.57 7.47 8.09
N THR A 44 -0.91 6.35 7.75
CA THR A 44 -1.45 5.00 7.89
C THR A 44 -1.57 4.56 9.35
N ALA A 45 -0.58 4.88 10.19
CA ALA A 45 -0.67 4.62 11.62
C ALA A 45 -1.79 5.45 12.27
N ASP A 46 -1.85 6.77 12.00
CA ASP A 46 -2.87 7.68 12.53
C ASP A 46 -4.27 7.15 12.25
N ARG A 47 -4.56 6.77 11.00
CA ARG A 47 -5.89 6.28 10.63
C ARG A 47 -6.28 4.98 11.33
N LEU A 48 -5.31 4.11 11.60
CA LEU A 48 -5.54 2.82 12.26
C LEU A 48 -5.68 3.00 13.78
N LEU A 49 -4.94 3.95 14.36
CA LEU A 49 -5.00 4.29 15.78
C LEU A 49 -6.31 5.00 16.15
N GLU A 50 -6.90 5.78 15.25
CA GLU A 50 -8.27 6.29 15.46
C GLU A 50 -9.30 5.16 15.61
N LEU A 51 -9.06 4.00 14.99
CA LEU A 51 -9.94 2.84 15.07
C LEU A 51 -9.66 2.00 16.33
N THR A 52 -8.39 1.78 16.68
CA THR A 52 -8.00 0.88 17.78
C THR A 52 -7.83 1.57 19.12
N GLY A 53 -7.51 2.86 19.12
CA GLY A 53 -7.23 3.70 20.28
C GLY A 53 -5.97 3.34 21.06
N ASP A 54 -5.13 2.43 20.54
CA ASP A 54 -4.07 1.79 21.33
C ASP A 54 -2.88 1.37 20.47
N TRP A 55 -1.71 1.95 20.77
CA TRP A 55 -0.43 1.59 20.15
C TRP A 55 -0.02 0.14 20.41
N ASN A 56 -0.45 -0.46 21.52
CA ASN A 56 -0.15 -1.86 21.82
C ASN A 56 -0.82 -2.83 20.85
N LYS A 57 -1.80 -2.39 20.06
CA LYS A 57 -2.49 -3.20 19.05
C LYS A 57 -1.97 -2.97 17.64
N LEU A 58 -1.18 -1.94 17.40
CA LEU A 58 -0.63 -1.65 16.08
C LEU A 58 0.67 -2.42 15.88
N TRP A 59 0.74 -3.18 14.79
CA TRP A 59 1.93 -3.92 14.38
C TRP A 59 2.48 -3.36 13.09
N VAL A 60 3.79 -3.50 12.89
CA VAL A 60 4.46 -3.14 11.63
C VAL A 60 5.41 -4.26 11.25
N VAL A 61 5.35 -4.70 10.00
CA VAL A 61 6.34 -5.59 9.40
C VAL A 61 7.18 -4.77 8.42
N THR A 62 8.50 -4.83 8.55
CA THR A 62 9.42 -4.10 7.68
C THR A 62 10.73 -4.85 7.48
N ARG A 63 11.57 -4.37 6.56
CA ARG A 63 12.89 -4.92 6.29
C ARG A 63 13.93 -4.39 7.29
N ALA A 64 14.97 -5.18 7.56
CA ALA A 64 16.05 -4.80 8.47
C ALA A 64 16.70 -3.44 8.18
N ASP A 65 16.86 -3.07 6.90
CA ASP A 65 17.43 -1.79 6.47
C ASP A 65 16.51 -0.58 6.69
N LEU A 66 15.24 -0.80 7.03
CA LEU A 66 14.22 0.23 7.26
C LEU A 66 13.73 0.29 8.72
N ALA A 67 14.12 -0.67 9.57
CA ALA A 67 13.61 -0.79 10.93
C ALA A 67 13.84 0.47 11.78
N SER A 68 15.04 1.06 11.71
CA SER A 68 15.33 2.33 12.41
C SER A 68 14.47 3.47 11.91
N GLY A 69 14.28 3.59 10.59
CA GLY A 69 13.42 4.59 9.98
C GLY A 69 11.95 4.44 10.40
N VAL A 70 11.45 3.21 10.52
CA VAL A 70 10.10 2.95 11.05
C VAL A 70 9.97 3.44 12.50
N GLN A 71 10.96 3.16 13.36
CA GLN A 71 10.94 3.62 14.76
C GLN A 71 11.04 5.15 14.87
N GLU A 72 11.84 5.80 14.03
CA GLU A 72 11.89 7.26 13.96
C GLU A 72 10.55 7.87 13.53
N GLN A 73 9.87 7.24 12.57
CA GLN A 73 8.57 7.70 12.07
C GLN A 73 7.44 7.43 13.08
N LEU A 74 7.50 6.33 13.83
CA LEU A 74 6.49 5.86 14.78
C LEU A 74 7.10 5.59 16.17
N PRO A 75 7.54 6.62 16.90
CA PRO A 75 8.29 6.45 18.15
C PRO A 75 7.46 5.86 19.30
N GLN A 76 6.13 5.83 19.18
CA GLN A 76 5.23 5.21 20.15
C GLN A 76 4.95 3.72 19.88
N LEU A 77 5.43 3.18 18.75
CA LEU A 77 5.25 1.77 18.41
C LEU A 77 6.07 0.90 19.39
N PRO A 78 5.44 -0.06 20.11
CA PRO A 78 6.19 -0.97 20.97
C PRO A 78 7.22 -1.77 20.17
N PRO A 79 8.47 -1.93 20.66
CA PRO A 79 9.50 -2.69 19.94
C PRO A 79 9.06 -4.12 19.59
N GLU A 80 8.30 -4.78 20.47
CA GLU A 80 7.74 -6.12 20.28
C GLU A 80 6.61 -6.21 19.24
N ASN A 81 6.17 -5.07 18.70
CA ASN A 81 5.19 -4.98 17.60
C ASN A 81 5.84 -4.65 16.26
N LEU A 82 7.16 -4.42 16.24
CA LEU A 82 7.94 -4.19 15.04
C LEU A 82 8.62 -5.50 14.62
N LEU A 83 8.02 -6.17 13.64
CA LEU A 83 8.58 -7.38 13.04
C LEU A 83 9.56 -7.01 11.94
N VAL A 84 10.82 -7.40 12.13
CA VAL A 84 11.92 -7.07 11.22
C VAL A 84 12.27 -8.29 10.37
N GLU A 85 11.91 -8.24 9.10
CA GLU A 85 12.28 -9.24 8.11
C GLU A 85 13.80 -9.19 7.87
N PRO A 86 14.51 -10.33 7.99
CA PRO A 86 15.95 -10.39 7.71
C PRO A 86 16.23 -10.19 6.22
N GLU A 87 15.31 -10.60 5.35
CA GLU A 87 15.40 -10.48 3.89
C GLU A 87 14.00 -10.20 3.32
N GLY A 88 13.90 -9.45 2.22
CA GLY A 88 12.61 -9.20 1.58
C GLY A 88 12.10 -10.41 0.79
N ARG A 89 11.03 -11.06 1.28
CA ARG A 89 10.40 -12.23 0.64
C ARG A 89 8.97 -11.98 0.12
N ASP A 90 8.62 -10.71 -0.11
CA ASP A 90 7.30 -10.28 -0.59
C ASP A 90 6.19 -10.47 0.47
N THR A 91 4.92 -10.26 0.14
CA THR A 91 3.86 -10.07 1.14
C THR A 91 3.38 -11.34 1.84
N ALA A 92 3.48 -12.54 1.22
CA ALA A 92 2.96 -13.75 1.86
C ALA A 92 3.76 -14.16 3.12
N PRO A 93 5.12 -14.19 3.11
CA PRO A 93 5.90 -14.50 4.31
C PRO A 93 5.73 -13.47 5.43
N ALA A 94 5.69 -12.18 5.08
CA ALA A 94 5.44 -11.10 6.04
C ALA A 94 4.07 -11.27 6.72
N LEU A 95 3.04 -11.57 5.94
CA LEU A 95 1.68 -11.80 6.45
C LEU A 95 1.59 -13.06 7.30
N ALA A 96 2.19 -14.17 6.86
CA ALA A 96 2.20 -15.43 7.59
C ALA A 96 2.89 -15.28 8.96
N TRP A 97 4.08 -14.67 8.99
CA TRP A 97 4.81 -14.45 10.23
C TRP A 97 4.05 -13.53 11.19
N ALA A 98 3.56 -12.38 10.72
CA ALA A 98 2.77 -11.49 11.56
C ALA A 98 1.47 -12.13 12.07
N THR A 99 0.83 -12.97 11.25
CA THR A 99 -0.38 -13.69 11.67
C THR A 99 -0.07 -14.70 12.78
N LEU A 100 1.07 -15.41 12.72
CA LEU A 100 1.52 -16.32 13.78
C LEU A 100 1.76 -15.55 15.10
N GLU A 101 2.53 -14.47 15.07
CA GLU A 101 2.87 -13.64 16.24
C GLU A 101 1.62 -13.02 16.88
N VAL A 102 0.72 -12.47 16.07
CA VAL A 102 -0.55 -11.90 16.54
C VAL A 102 -1.48 -13.01 17.07
N SER A 103 -1.52 -14.18 16.43
CA SER A 103 -2.33 -15.31 16.90
C SER A 103 -1.81 -15.86 18.23
N GLU A 104 -0.50 -15.91 18.43
CA GLU A 104 0.10 -16.31 19.70
C GLU A 104 -0.27 -15.34 20.82
N ARG A 105 -0.20 -14.02 20.55
CA ARG A 105 -0.44 -12.99 21.56
C ARG A 105 -1.92 -12.77 21.89
N TYR A 106 -2.80 -12.74 20.89
CA TYR A 106 -4.21 -12.38 21.04
C TYR A 106 -5.17 -13.57 20.85
N GLY A 107 -4.63 -14.75 20.54
CA GLY A 107 -5.36 -15.98 20.29
C GLY A 107 -5.84 -16.14 18.85
N LYS A 108 -6.08 -17.40 18.46
CA LYS A 108 -6.52 -17.82 17.12
C LYS A 108 -7.80 -17.16 16.58
N ASN A 109 -8.61 -16.59 17.48
CA ASN A 109 -9.84 -15.88 17.16
C ASN A 109 -9.66 -14.37 16.89
N ALA A 110 -8.43 -13.86 16.99
CA ALA A 110 -8.11 -12.47 16.68
C ALA A 110 -8.47 -12.14 15.23
N ILE A 111 -9.03 -10.95 15.02
CA ILE A 111 -9.29 -10.42 13.68
C ILE A 111 -8.14 -9.50 13.34
N ILE A 112 -7.45 -9.80 12.25
CA ILE A 112 -6.24 -9.13 11.80
C ILE A 112 -6.57 -8.38 10.51
N GLY A 113 -6.07 -7.15 10.39
CA GLY A 113 -6.13 -6.36 9.16
C GLY A 113 -4.73 -6.06 8.66
N PHE A 114 -4.44 -6.37 7.41
CA PHE A 114 -3.18 -6.01 6.75
C PHE A 114 -3.35 -4.76 5.91
N PHE A 115 -2.42 -3.80 6.08
CA PHE A 115 -2.50 -2.47 5.49
C PHE A 115 -1.17 -2.06 4.86
N PRO A 116 -1.13 -1.72 3.56
CA PRO A 116 0.07 -1.14 2.96
C PRO A 116 0.42 0.21 3.58
N ALA A 117 1.70 0.43 3.90
CA ALA A 117 2.19 1.66 4.53
C ALA A 117 2.19 2.89 3.61
N ASP A 118 2.00 2.68 2.30
CA ASP A 118 2.30 3.65 1.25
C ASP A 118 1.09 4.00 0.38
N HIS A 119 -0.12 3.76 0.88
CA HIS A 119 -1.38 4.12 0.22
C HIS A 119 -1.96 5.44 0.76
N TRP A 120 -2.56 6.20 -0.14
CA TRP A 120 -3.37 7.36 0.21
C TRP A 120 -4.83 6.97 0.41
N ILE A 121 -5.45 7.56 1.43
CA ILE A 121 -6.87 7.41 1.76
C ILE A 121 -7.44 8.81 2.05
N GLY A 122 -8.50 9.18 1.34
CA GLY A 122 -9.06 10.55 1.37
C GLY A 122 -10.15 10.77 2.43
N ASP A 123 -11.06 9.82 2.61
CA ASP A 123 -12.17 9.87 3.56
C ASP A 123 -11.97 8.84 4.68
N GLN A 124 -11.42 9.35 5.77
CA GLN A 124 -11.14 8.61 6.99
C GLN A 124 -12.39 7.97 7.61
N THR A 125 -13.54 8.65 7.54
CA THR A 125 -14.80 8.15 8.13
C THR A 125 -15.35 6.99 7.32
N ALA A 126 -15.35 7.09 5.99
CA ALA A 126 -15.74 6.01 5.10
C ALA A 126 -14.81 4.80 5.23
N PHE A 127 -13.50 5.02 5.38
CA PHE A 127 -12.53 3.97 5.64
C PHE A 127 -12.84 3.19 6.92
N GLN A 128 -13.05 3.89 8.04
CA GLN A 128 -13.41 3.26 9.31
C GLN A 128 -14.72 2.46 9.25
N LYS A 129 -15.75 2.99 8.58
CA LYS A 129 -17.01 2.26 8.36
C LYS A 129 -16.78 0.96 7.58
N THR A 130 -15.96 1.04 6.53
CA THR A 130 -15.60 -0.13 5.70
C THR A 130 -14.86 -1.18 6.53
N LEU A 131 -13.90 -0.78 7.39
CA LEU A 131 -13.19 -1.71 8.26
C LEU A 131 -14.07 -2.34 9.32
N LYS A 132 -15.05 -1.61 9.87
CA LYS A 132 -16.04 -2.17 10.79
C LYS A 132 -16.89 -3.25 10.10
N ALA A 133 -17.34 -3.00 8.87
CA ALA A 133 -18.04 -3.99 8.06
C ALA A 133 -17.18 -5.25 7.80
N ALA A 134 -15.92 -5.05 7.40
CA ALA A 134 -14.99 -6.14 7.14
C ALA A 134 -14.71 -6.99 8.39
N THR A 135 -14.50 -6.31 9.51
CA THR A 135 -14.29 -6.94 10.82
C THR A 135 -15.54 -7.72 11.25
N GLN A 136 -16.74 -7.16 11.04
CA GLN A 136 -18.00 -7.84 11.35
C GLN A 136 -18.14 -9.14 10.54
N LEU A 137 -17.90 -9.09 9.22
CA LEU A 137 -17.92 -10.26 8.34
C LEU A 137 -16.91 -11.34 8.81
N ALA A 138 -15.65 -10.96 9.02
CA ALA A 138 -14.59 -11.85 9.51
C ALA A 138 -14.89 -12.46 10.90
N SER A 139 -15.68 -11.77 11.72
CA SER A 139 -16.08 -12.24 13.04
C SER A 139 -17.17 -13.32 13.01
N GLN A 140 -18.04 -13.29 11.99
CA GLN A 140 -19.25 -14.11 11.91
C GLN A 140 -19.06 -15.40 11.11
N GLN A 141 -18.17 -15.40 10.12
CA GLN A 141 -17.90 -16.58 9.30
C GLN A 141 -16.44 -16.64 8.83
N ALA A 142 -16.00 -17.83 8.39
CA ALA A 142 -14.70 -17.99 7.75
C ALA A 142 -14.63 -17.10 6.51
N SER A 143 -13.73 -16.13 6.51
CA SER A 143 -13.60 -15.17 5.43
C SER A 143 -12.23 -14.49 5.43
N ILE A 144 -11.74 -14.24 4.22
CA ILE A 144 -10.62 -13.38 3.88
C ILE A 144 -11.21 -12.22 3.09
N VAL A 145 -11.42 -11.09 3.76
CA VAL A 145 -12.12 -9.93 3.22
C VAL A 145 -11.12 -8.96 2.61
N THR A 146 -11.25 -8.66 1.32
CA THR A 146 -10.52 -7.58 0.65
C THR A 146 -11.42 -6.36 0.42
N LEU A 147 -10.81 -5.17 0.36
CA LEU A 147 -11.52 -3.92 0.08
C LEU A 147 -11.40 -3.61 -1.41
N GLY A 148 -12.52 -3.63 -2.12
CA GLY A 148 -12.57 -3.43 -3.56
C GLY A 148 -12.81 -1.97 -3.92
N ILE A 149 -11.87 -1.35 -4.60
CA ILE A 149 -12.00 0.05 -5.06
C ILE A 149 -12.69 0.07 -6.42
N LYS A 150 -13.70 0.92 -6.59
CA LYS A 150 -14.36 1.08 -7.89
C LYS A 150 -13.36 1.58 -8.94
N PRO A 151 -13.12 0.85 -10.04
CA PRO A 151 -12.21 1.29 -11.09
C PRO A 151 -12.75 2.55 -11.78
N SER A 152 -11.89 3.54 -11.99
CA SER A 152 -12.20 4.76 -12.75
C SER A 152 -11.54 4.80 -14.13
N TYR A 153 -10.59 3.90 -14.38
CA TYR A 153 -9.89 3.73 -15.65
C TYR A 153 -9.38 2.27 -15.78
N PRO A 154 -8.98 1.79 -16.97
CA PRO A 154 -8.43 0.45 -17.15
C PRO A 154 -6.95 0.37 -16.71
N ALA A 155 -6.71 0.33 -15.41
CA ALA A 155 -5.35 0.26 -14.86
C ALA A 155 -4.71 -1.12 -15.10
N THR A 156 -3.56 -1.20 -15.77
CA THR A 156 -2.81 -2.47 -15.92
C THR A 156 -1.88 -2.76 -14.74
N GLY A 157 -1.71 -1.80 -13.84
CA GLY A 157 -0.82 -1.91 -12.66
C GLY A 157 -1.46 -2.54 -11.43
N TYR A 158 -2.78 -2.75 -11.43
CA TYR A 158 -3.55 -3.23 -10.27
C TYR A 158 -4.09 -4.63 -10.47
N GLY A 159 -4.31 -5.33 -9.36
CA GLY A 159 -5.16 -6.53 -9.34
C GLY A 159 -6.64 -6.17 -9.48
N TYR A 160 -7.41 -7.06 -10.10
CA TYR A 160 -8.84 -6.95 -10.29
C TYR A 160 -9.56 -8.11 -9.59
N ILE A 161 -10.67 -7.79 -8.95
CA ILE A 161 -11.51 -8.70 -8.18
C ILE A 161 -12.90 -8.70 -8.81
N GLU A 162 -13.35 -9.84 -9.32
CA GLU A 162 -14.71 -10.02 -9.82
C GLU A 162 -15.66 -10.30 -8.65
N GLN A 163 -16.71 -9.48 -8.55
CA GLN A 163 -17.80 -9.68 -7.61
C GLN A 163 -18.71 -10.81 -8.07
N GLY A 164 -18.93 -11.78 -7.19
CA GLY A 164 -19.87 -12.87 -7.35
C GLY A 164 -21.20 -12.63 -6.63
N GLU A 165 -21.72 -13.70 -6.02
CA GLU A 165 -22.98 -13.66 -5.29
C GLU A 165 -22.91 -12.75 -4.06
N SER A 166 -23.99 -12.00 -3.83
CA SER A 166 -24.19 -11.21 -2.62
C SER A 166 -24.38 -12.15 -1.43
N VAL A 167 -23.69 -11.85 -0.33
CA VAL A 167 -23.70 -12.66 0.89
C VAL A 167 -24.69 -12.08 1.89
N ALA A 168 -24.44 -10.85 2.33
CA ALA A 168 -25.25 -10.09 3.26
C ALA A 168 -24.76 -8.64 3.30
N GLN A 169 -25.42 -7.80 4.11
CA GLN A 169 -24.92 -6.48 4.46
C GLN A 169 -24.32 -6.49 5.88
N PHE A 170 -23.16 -5.85 6.03
CA PHE A 170 -22.43 -5.69 7.28
C PHE A 170 -22.18 -4.21 7.49
N GLU A 171 -22.62 -3.63 8.62
CA GLU A 171 -22.59 -2.18 8.84
C GLU A 171 -23.14 -1.38 7.63
N GLN A 172 -24.28 -1.82 7.06
CA GLN A 172 -24.92 -1.24 5.85
C GLN A 172 -24.10 -1.35 4.55
N SER A 173 -22.96 -2.06 4.57
CA SER A 173 -22.11 -2.28 3.40
C SER A 173 -22.35 -3.67 2.82
N PRO A 174 -22.63 -3.81 1.50
CA PRO A 174 -22.83 -5.11 0.88
C PRO A 174 -21.51 -5.87 0.75
N ALA A 175 -21.52 -7.17 1.05
CA ALA A 175 -20.39 -8.06 0.84
C ALA A 175 -20.71 -9.10 -0.24
N TYR A 176 -19.73 -9.38 -1.09
CA TYR A 176 -19.84 -10.35 -2.18
C TYR A 176 -18.78 -11.42 -2.05
N ARG A 177 -19.08 -12.64 -2.51
CA ARG A 177 -18.03 -13.63 -2.77
C ARG A 177 -17.15 -13.18 -3.92
N VAL A 178 -15.87 -13.51 -3.87
CA VAL A 178 -14.96 -13.32 -5.01
C VAL A 178 -15.09 -14.54 -5.92
N THR A 179 -15.42 -14.34 -7.19
CA THR A 179 -15.45 -15.42 -8.19
C THR A 179 -14.14 -15.56 -8.93
N ARG A 180 -13.41 -14.44 -9.07
CA ARG A 180 -12.16 -14.39 -9.80
C ARG A 180 -11.27 -13.28 -9.26
N PHE A 181 -9.99 -13.60 -9.13
CA PHE A 181 -8.93 -12.63 -8.94
C PHE A 181 -8.04 -12.63 -10.20
N THR A 182 -7.54 -11.47 -10.61
CA THR A 182 -6.63 -11.36 -11.76
C THR A 182 -5.64 -10.24 -11.50
N GLU A 183 -4.38 -10.59 -11.28
CA GLU A 183 -3.30 -9.64 -11.02
C GLU A 183 -2.79 -9.01 -12.33
N LYS A 184 -2.76 -7.68 -12.40
CA LYS A 184 -2.12 -6.89 -13.48
C LYS A 184 -2.49 -7.36 -14.90
N PRO A 185 -3.78 -7.26 -15.29
CA PRO A 185 -4.23 -7.67 -16.60
C PRO A 185 -3.63 -6.79 -17.71
N GLU A 186 -3.59 -7.32 -18.93
CA GLU A 186 -3.31 -6.55 -20.14
C GLU A 186 -4.40 -5.50 -20.41
N GLN A 187 -4.05 -4.45 -21.17
CA GLN A 187 -4.91 -3.28 -21.41
C GLN A 187 -6.32 -3.64 -21.87
N GLU A 188 -6.46 -4.49 -22.88
CA GLU A 188 -7.76 -4.93 -23.42
C GLU A 188 -8.61 -5.66 -22.36
N THR A 189 -7.97 -6.44 -21.50
CA THR A 189 -8.65 -7.15 -20.41
C THR A 189 -9.10 -6.17 -19.32
N ALA A 190 -8.28 -5.17 -18.99
CA ALA A 190 -8.65 -4.12 -18.03
C ALA A 190 -9.83 -3.27 -18.52
N GLU A 191 -9.87 -2.95 -19.82
CA GLU A 191 -11.00 -2.28 -20.48
C GLU A 191 -12.27 -3.12 -20.42
N PHE A 192 -12.16 -4.42 -20.75
CA PHE A 192 -13.27 -5.35 -20.61
C PHE A 192 -13.78 -5.39 -19.17
N PHE A 193 -12.91 -5.56 -18.17
CA PHE A 193 -13.30 -5.60 -16.75
C PHE A 193 -14.07 -4.35 -16.33
N LEU A 194 -13.58 -3.16 -16.71
CA LEU A 194 -14.24 -1.88 -16.45
C LEU A 194 -15.64 -1.84 -17.09
N SER A 195 -15.79 -2.32 -18.32
CA SER A 195 -17.07 -2.29 -19.05
C SER A 195 -18.19 -3.13 -18.40
N THR A 196 -17.82 -4.19 -17.66
CA THR A 196 -18.81 -5.07 -17.00
C THR A 196 -19.46 -4.45 -15.76
N GLY A 197 -18.78 -3.50 -15.11
CA GLY A 197 -19.18 -2.96 -13.81
C GLY A 197 -19.12 -3.96 -12.63
N ARG A 198 -18.65 -5.21 -12.85
CA ARG A 198 -18.56 -6.25 -11.81
C ARG A 198 -17.20 -6.37 -11.14
N PHE A 199 -16.19 -5.69 -11.67
CA PHE A 199 -14.84 -5.74 -11.12
C PHE A 199 -14.53 -4.57 -10.22
N SER A 200 -13.72 -4.83 -9.20
CA SER A 200 -13.10 -3.84 -8.33
C SER A 200 -11.59 -3.96 -8.39
N TRP A 201 -10.85 -2.86 -8.22
CA TRP A 201 -9.41 -2.95 -7.98
C TRP A 201 -9.14 -3.55 -6.61
N ASN A 202 -8.13 -4.41 -6.52
CA ASN A 202 -7.58 -4.90 -5.27
C ASN A 202 -6.81 -3.77 -4.58
N SER A 203 -7.26 -3.38 -3.39
CA SER A 203 -6.59 -2.36 -2.60
C SER A 203 -5.34 -2.86 -1.86
N GLY A 204 -5.04 -4.16 -1.91
CA GLY A 204 -3.95 -4.78 -1.15
C GLY A 204 -4.21 -4.83 0.37
N MET A 205 -5.44 -4.54 0.81
CA MET A 205 -5.85 -4.62 2.21
C MET A 205 -6.69 -5.87 2.44
N PHE A 206 -6.35 -6.63 3.49
CA PHE A 206 -7.01 -7.88 3.82
C PHE A 206 -7.41 -7.92 5.29
N ILE A 207 -8.63 -8.35 5.58
CA ILE A 207 -9.18 -8.47 6.93
C ILE A 207 -9.70 -9.88 7.11
N PHE A 208 -9.22 -10.58 8.15
CA PHE A 208 -9.55 -11.97 8.38
C PHE A 208 -9.35 -12.36 9.83
N LYS A 209 -9.88 -13.53 10.19
CA LYS A 209 -9.55 -14.16 11.47
C LYS A 209 -8.26 -14.98 11.34
N ALA A 210 -7.39 -14.92 12.35
CA ALA A 210 -6.08 -15.58 12.33
C ALA A 210 -6.17 -17.08 11.99
N GLU A 211 -7.07 -17.83 12.64
CA GLU A 211 -7.24 -19.27 12.38
C GLU A 211 -7.59 -19.59 10.92
N VAL A 212 -8.38 -18.73 10.27
CA VAL A 212 -8.83 -18.95 8.88
C VAL A 212 -7.64 -18.84 7.94
N VAL A 213 -6.86 -17.77 8.04
CA VAL A 213 -5.71 -17.57 7.15
C VAL A 213 -4.60 -18.57 7.43
N LEU A 214 -4.33 -18.92 8.69
CA LEU A 214 -3.34 -19.95 8.99
C LEU A 214 -3.75 -21.32 8.41
N GLN A 215 -5.02 -21.69 8.47
CA GLN A 215 -5.51 -22.93 7.86
C GLN A 215 -5.42 -22.92 6.33
N GLU A 216 -5.76 -21.79 5.70
CA GLU A 216 -5.68 -21.64 4.25
C GLU A 216 -4.22 -21.62 3.78
N LEU A 217 -3.31 -20.97 4.51
CA LEU A 217 -1.87 -21.01 4.23
C LEU A 217 -1.29 -22.43 4.39
N ALA A 218 -1.72 -23.19 5.40
CA ALA A 218 -1.31 -24.60 5.55
C ALA A 218 -1.72 -25.45 4.34
N THR A 219 -2.82 -25.08 3.68
CA THR A 219 -3.35 -25.80 2.51
C THR A 219 -2.70 -25.35 1.21
N HIS A 220 -2.52 -24.04 1.02
CA HIS A 220 -2.17 -23.45 -0.27
C HIS A 220 -0.71 -22.97 -0.40
N ALA A 221 -0.02 -22.79 0.73
CA ALA A 221 1.38 -22.40 0.83
C ALA A 221 2.08 -23.00 2.07
N PRO A 222 2.02 -24.33 2.29
CA PRO A 222 2.66 -24.98 3.44
C PRO A 222 4.17 -24.72 3.53
N GLU A 223 4.83 -24.54 2.38
CA GLU A 223 6.26 -24.19 2.27
C GLU A 223 6.60 -22.80 2.84
N ILE A 224 5.61 -21.92 3.02
CA ILE A 224 5.76 -20.66 3.74
C ILE A 224 5.41 -20.84 5.22
N LEU A 225 4.26 -21.46 5.51
CA LEU A 225 3.73 -21.51 6.86
C LEU A 225 4.51 -22.44 7.79
N HIS A 226 4.80 -23.68 7.37
CA HIS A 226 5.38 -24.68 8.26
C HIS A 226 6.77 -24.29 8.77
N PRO A 227 7.70 -23.80 7.92
CA PRO A 227 9.00 -23.35 8.41
C PRO A 227 8.90 -22.21 9.43
N LEU A 228 7.98 -21.25 9.21
CA LEU A 228 7.73 -20.16 10.17
C LEU A 228 7.14 -20.66 11.49
N ALA A 229 6.21 -21.62 11.43
CA ALA A 229 5.59 -22.17 12.63
C ALA A 229 6.58 -22.99 13.48
N GLU A 230 7.53 -23.68 12.85
CA GLU A 230 8.51 -24.53 13.53
C GLU A 230 9.73 -23.77 14.04
N GLN A 231 10.25 -22.81 13.25
CA GLN A 231 11.54 -22.17 13.47
C GLN A 231 11.43 -20.64 13.65
N GLY A 232 10.23 -20.07 13.51
CA GLY A 232 10.01 -18.63 13.54
C GLY A 232 10.82 -17.90 12.45
N VAL A 233 11.33 -16.73 12.80
CA VAL A 233 12.15 -15.89 11.91
C VAL A 233 13.42 -16.59 11.40
N ALA A 234 13.92 -17.63 12.09
CA ALA A 234 15.13 -18.35 11.65
C ALA A 234 14.93 -19.09 10.31
N ALA A 235 13.69 -19.42 9.93
CA ALA A 235 13.38 -20.06 8.65
C ALA A 235 13.37 -19.10 7.46
N TYR A 236 13.40 -17.78 7.66
CA TYR A 236 13.04 -16.80 6.63
C TYR A 236 13.84 -16.91 5.33
N SER A 237 15.13 -17.26 5.42
CA SER A 237 16.02 -17.41 4.25
C SER A 237 15.65 -18.59 3.34
N GLN A 238 14.92 -19.58 3.88
CA GLN A 238 14.50 -20.80 3.18
C GLN A 238 13.11 -20.65 2.54
N ILE A 239 12.34 -19.63 2.93
CA ILE A 239 10.97 -19.39 2.48
C ILE A 239 10.97 -18.84 1.05
N PRO A 240 10.08 -19.31 0.16
CA PRO A 240 9.98 -18.76 -1.18
C PRO A 240 9.52 -17.30 -1.16
N LYS A 241 10.03 -16.52 -2.11
CA LYS A 241 9.57 -15.14 -2.33
C LYS A 241 8.26 -15.17 -3.10
N GLN A 242 7.15 -14.78 -2.48
CA GLN A 242 5.83 -14.82 -3.11
C GLN A 242 4.85 -13.82 -2.49
N SER A 243 4.02 -13.17 -3.32
CA SER A 243 2.95 -12.31 -2.82
C SER A 243 1.77 -13.12 -2.27
N ILE A 244 1.02 -12.53 -1.34
CA ILE A 244 -0.17 -13.17 -0.78
C ILE A 244 -1.24 -13.43 -1.85
N ASP A 245 -1.31 -12.58 -2.86
CA ASP A 245 -2.27 -12.70 -3.95
C ASP A 245 -2.12 -14.06 -4.66
N TYR A 246 -0.89 -14.43 -5.03
CA TYR A 246 -0.57 -15.72 -5.64
C TYR A 246 -0.52 -16.88 -4.64
N ALA A 247 0.00 -16.65 -3.45
CA ALA A 247 0.16 -17.72 -2.45
C ALA A 247 -1.20 -18.23 -1.96
N LEU A 248 -2.19 -17.34 -1.82
CA LEU A 248 -3.44 -17.60 -1.11
C LEU A 248 -4.69 -17.10 -1.85
N ILE A 249 -4.75 -15.81 -2.20
CA ILE A 249 -6.01 -15.14 -2.60
C ILE A 249 -6.59 -15.72 -3.90
N GLU A 250 -5.74 -16.06 -4.88
CA GLU A 250 -6.18 -16.69 -6.14
C GLU A 250 -6.68 -18.13 -5.96
N LYS A 251 -6.39 -18.78 -4.82
CA LYS A 251 -6.64 -20.21 -4.58
C LYS A 251 -7.76 -20.48 -3.58
N THR A 252 -7.98 -19.56 -2.63
CA THR A 252 -8.94 -19.72 -1.53
C THR A 252 -10.39 -19.63 -2.01
N GLN A 253 -11.28 -20.42 -1.39
CA GLN A 253 -12.73 -20.30 -1.56
C GLN A 253 -13.39 -19.33 -0.56
N TRP A 254 -12.60 -18.78 0.36
CA TRP A 254 -13.08 -17.89 1.42
C TRP A 254 -12.80 -16.41 1.13
N ALA A 255 -12.50 -16.06 -0.12
CA ALA A 255 -12.31 -14.68 -0.52
C ALA A 255 -13.66 -13.94 -0.64
N TYR A 256 -13.75 -12.79 0.02
CA TYR A 256 -14.90 -11.88 -0.04
C TYR A 256 -14.43 -10.47 -0.35
N VAL A 257 -15.26 -9.70 -1.04
CA VAL A 257 -14.98 -8.30 -1.36
C VAL A 257 -16.06 -7.38 -0.80
N LEU A 258 -15.61 -6.33 -0.12
CA LEU A 258 -16.43 -5.19 0.26
C LEU A 258 -16.14 -4.03 -0.69
N PRO A 259 -17.12 -3.55 -1.47
CA PRO A 259 -16.95 -2.33 -2.25
C PRO A 259 -16.66 -1.14 -1.32
N ALA A 260 -15.61 -0.40 -1.65
CA ALA A 260 -15.07 0.68 -0.86
C ALA A 260 -15.14 2.01 -1.62
N SER A 261 -15.53 3.07 -0.91
CA SER A 261 -15.67 4.43 -1.45
C SER A 261 -15.12 5.47 -0.47
N PHE A 262 -13.84 5.34 -0.11
CA PHE A 262 -13.16 6.25 0.82
C PHE A 262 -12.09 7.12 0.14
N GLY A 263 -12.04 7.18 -1.19
CA GLY A 263 -10.94 7.81 -1.92
C GLY A 263 -9.63 7.06 -1.69
N TRP A 264 -9.11 6.39 -2.71
CA TRP A 264 -7.93 5.55 -2.57
C TRP A 264 -7.01 5.73 -3.76
N ASP A 265 -5.72 5.76 -3.49
CA ASP A 265 -4.69 5.68 -4.51
C ASP A 265 -3.47 4.93 -3.94
N ASP A 266 -2.88 4.05 -4.75
CA ASP A 266 -1.67 3.34 -4.35
C ASP A 266 -0.44 4.23 -4.42
N LEU A 267 -0.52 5.43 -5.00
CA LEU A 267 0.61 6.32 -5.26
C LEU A 267 1.76 5.63 -6.00
N GLY A 268 1.47 5.05 -7.16
CA GLY A 268 2.48 4.33 -7.95
C GLY A 268 3.64 5.20 -8.47
N ASP A 269 3.39 6.45 -8.87
CA ASP A 269 4.39 7.39 -9.40
C ASP A 269 3.96 8.85 -9.25
N TRP A 270 4.76 9.78 -9.79
CA TRP A 270 4.45 11.22 -9.74
C TRP A 270 3.12 11.61 -10.37
N LYS A 271 2.59 10.89 -11.37
CA LYS A 271 1.24 11.18 -11.92
C LYS A 271 0.15 10.96 -10.88
N ALA A 272 0.38 10.09 -9.90
CA ALA A 272 -0.55 9.90 -8.80
C ALA A 272 -0.72 11.15 -7.93
N ILE A 273 0.30 11.98 -7.84
CA ILE A 273 0.24 13.24 -7.08
C ILE A 273 -0.77 14.21 -7.70
N GLU A 274 -0.97 14.17 -9.02
CA GLU A 274 -2.07 14.93 -9.66
C GLU A 274 -3.43 14.46 -9.21
N ARG A 275 -3.65 13.15 -9.11
CA ARG A 275 -4.93 12.60 -8.66
C ARG A 275 -5.23 12.95 -7.21
N LEU A 276 -4.20 13.19 -6.39
CA LEU A 276 -4.35 13.64 -5.01
C LEU A 276 -4.72 15.11 -4.88
N HIS A 277 -4.13 15.98 -5.70
CA HIS A 277 -4.18 17.43 -5.49
C HIS A 277 -5.12 18.14 -6.46
N LYS A 278 -5.38 17.58 -7.65
CA LYS A 278 -6.23 18.23 -8.63
C LYS A 278 -7.70 18.08 -8.28
N GLY A 279 -8.41 19.21 -8.31
CA GLY A 279 -9.84 19.25 -8.65
C GLY A 279 -10.06 18.90 -10.12
N LYS A 280 -11.29 19.05 -10.63
CA LYS A 280 -11.68 18.63 -12.00
C LYS A 280 -11.05 19.43 -13.18
N GLY A 281 -9.99 20.20 -12.97
CA GLY A 281 -9.35 21.02 -14.01
C GLY A 281 -8.13 20.32 -14.65
N GLU A 282 -8.19 20.03 -15.94
CA GLU A 282 -7.09 19.33 -16.66
C GLU A 282 -5.82 20.19 -16.81
N ASP A 283 -5.96 21.51 -16.92
CA ASP A 283 -4.85 22.46 -17.19
C ASP A 283 -4.11 22.98 -15.94
N GLU A 284 -4.58 22.65 -14.73
CA GLU A 284 -3.99 23.19 -13.50
C GLU A 284 -2.60 22.57 -13.20
N ASN A 285 -1.69 23.38 -12.66
CA ASN A 285 -0.41 22.88 -12.12
C ASN A 285 -0.64 22.28 -10.72
N VAL A 286 0.16 21.29 -10.37
CA VAL A 286 0.28 20.81 -8.99
C VAL A 286 1.54 21.39 -8.38
N GLU A 287 1.36 22.34 -7.47
CA GLU A 287 2.44 23.13 -6.89
C GLU A 287 2.68 22.74 -5.43
N LEU A 288 3.65 21.86 -5.22
CA LEU A 288 4.17 21.43 -3.91
C LEU A 288 5.56 22.07 -3.66
N ALA A 289 5.71 23.33 -4.07
CA ALA A 289 6.92 24.13 -3.99
C ALA A 289 6.56 25.62 -4.05
N ASN A 290 7.47 26.50 -3.66
CA ASN A 290 7.37 27.90 -4.07
C ASN A 290 7.63 27.99 -5.57
N HIS A 291 6.60 28.37 -6.33
CA HIS A 291 6.66 28.38 -7.79
C HIS A 291 6.36 29.77 -8.36
N LEU A 292 7.14 30.18 -9.35
CA LEU A 292 6.82 31.29 -10.25
C LEU A 292 6.80 30.79 -11.70
N GLY A 293 5.62 30.66 -12.27
CA GLY A 293 5.43 30.18 -13.64
C GLY A 293 5.00 31.28 -14.60
N GLN A 294 5.53 31.24 -15.83
CA GLN A 294 5.05 32.00 -16.97
C GLN A 294 4.77 31.04 -18.12
N ASP A 295 3.52 31.00 -18.61
CA ASP A 295 3.10 30.05 -19.66
C ASP A 295 3.40 28.59 -19.28
N THR A 296 3.10 28.22 -18.02
CA THR A 296 3.33 26.88 -17.47
C THR A 296 2.01 26.19 -17.16
N LYS A 297 1.76 25.02 -17.76
CA LYS A 297 0.47 24.31 -17.67
C LYS A 297 0.62 22.83 -17.47
N GLY A 298 -0.33 22.24 -16.74
CA GLY A 298 -0.35 20.80 -16.51
C GLY A 298 1.00 20.28 -15.98
N THR A 299 1.66 20.98 -15.07
CA THR A 299 2.96 20.54 -14.51
C THR A 299 2.83 20.02 -13.08
N ILE A 300 3.81 19.23 -12.64
CA ILE A 300 3.96 18.83 -11.23
C ILE A 300 5.27 19.40 -10.74
N LEU A 301 5.21 20.27 -9.74
CA LEU A 301 6.36 20.98 -9.21
C LEU A 301 6.51 20.64 -7.73
N TYR A 302 7.65 20.09 -7.36
CA TYR A 302 7.93 19.66 -5.99
C TYR A 302 9.31 20.13 -5.55
N ALA A 303 9.40 20.69 -4.34
CA ALA A 303 10.65 21.01 -3.68
C ALA A 303 10.62 20.49 -2.24
N SER A 304 11.64 19.73 -1.84
CA SER A 304 11.75 19.22 -0.47
C SER A 304 11.97 20.34 0.56
N ASP A 305 12.62 21.44 0.15
CA ASP A 305 12.83 22.62 0.97
C ASP A 305 11.93 23.76 0.50
N GLN A 306 11.05 24.23 1.38
CA GLN A 306 10.12 25.32 1.12
C GLN A 306 10.81 26.68 0.93
N LYS A 307 12.13 26.79 1.10
CA LYS A 307 12.89 28.00 0.73
C LYS A 307 13.30 28.02 -0.74
N GLU A 308 13.31 26.87 -1.39
CA GLU A 308 13.71 26.77 -2.79
C GLU A 308 12.57 27.25 -3.69
N VAL A 309 12.92 28.04 -4.70
CA VAL A 309 11.97 28.58 -5.67
C VAL A 309 12.21 27.90 -7.01
N ILE A 310 11.14 27.35 -7.58
CA ILE A 310 11.12 26.82 -8.95
C ILE A 310 10.57 27.92 -9.85
N VAL A 311 11.32 28.30 -10.89
CA VAL A 311 10.87 29.26 -11.91
C VAL A 311 10.74 28.54 -13.24
N THR A 312 9.59 28.63 -13.89
CA THR A 312 9.32 27.98 -15.18
C THR A 312 8.81 28.97 -16.21
N ILE A 313 9.22 28.80 -17.47
CA ILE A 313 8.77 29.62 -18.59
C ILE A 313 8.48 28.70 -19.79
N GLY A 314 7.23 28.68 -20.26
CA GLY A 314 6.83 27.95 -21.47
C GLY A 314 6.87 26.42 -21.34
N LEU A 315 6.59 25.88 -20.15
CA LEU A 315 6.63 24.44 -19.88
C LEU A 315 5.23 23.83 -19.80
N GLU A 316 5.02 22.74 -20.52
CA GLU A 316 3.77 21.98 -20.50
C GLU A 316 4.06 20.50 -20.22
N ASP A 317 3.21 19.86 -19.40
CA ASP A 317 3.26 18.42 -19.12
C ASP A 317 4.61 17.89 -18.59
N VAL A 318 5.30 18.72 -17.81
CA VAL A 318 6.56 18.36 -17.14
C VAL A 318 6.38 18.12 -15.64
N ILE A 319 7.27 17.28 -15.11
CA ILE A 319 7.48 17.03 -13.70
C ILE A 319 8.84 17.64 -13.36
N VAL A 320 8.85 18.57 -12.40
CA VAL A 320 10.06 19.17 -11.83
C VAL A 320 10.10 18.83 -10.35
N VAL A 321 11.08 18.01 -9.96
CA VAL A 321 11.25 17.57 -8.58
C VAL A 321 12.64 17.94 -8.14
N ARG A 322 12.73 18.74 -7.09
CA ARG A 322 13.98 19.11 -6.45
C ARG A 322 14.04 18.51 -5.04
N ASP A 323 15.08 17.73 -4.79
CA ASP A 323 15.37 17.19 -3.47
C ASP A 323 16.88 17.23 -3.23
N ARG A 324 17.29 18.00 -2.22
CA ARG A 324 18.69 18.18 -1.82
C ARG A 324 19.56 18.64 -3.00
N ASP A 325 20.46 17.78 -3.46
CA ASP A 325 21.48 17.97 -4.48
C ASP A 325 21.02 17.51 -5.88
N VAL A 326 19.78 17.06 -6.02
CA VAL A 326 19.26 16.53 -7.29
C VAL A 326 18.01 17.28 -7.74
N THR A 327 17.96 17.56 -9.04
CA THR A 327 16.75 18.01 -9.73
C THR A 327 16.41 17.02 -10.84
N LEU A 328 15.21 16.45 -10.79
CA LEU A 328 14.62 15.70 -11.89
C LEU A 328 13.71 16.63 -12.69
N VAL A 329 13.92 16.66 -14.00
CA VAL A 329 13.01 17.29 -14.97
C VAL A 329 12.66 16.24 -16.01
N ALA A 330 11.38 15.88 -16.10
CA ALA A 330 10.92 14.86 -17.03
C ALA A 330 9.55 15.22 -17.59
N HIS A 331 9.32 14.91 -18.86
CA HIS A 331 7.97 14.91 -19.41
C HIS A 331 7.15 13.82 -18.72
N LYS A 332 5.91 14.12 -18.32
CA LYS A 332 5.03 13.21 -17.57
C LYS A 332 4.91 11.82 -18.19
N ASN A 333 4.79 11.74 -19.52
CA ASN A 333 4.65 10.46 -20.23
C ASN A 333 5.89 9.56 -20.18
N ARG A 334 7.04 10.08 -19.77
CA ARG A 334 8.31 9.35 -19.68
C ARG A 334 8.70 8.97 -18.25
N ILE A 335 7.82 9.22 -17.26
CA ILE A 335 8.15 8.98 -15.85
C ILE A 335 8.46 7.51 -15.52
N HIS A 336 7.92 6.58 -16.32
CA HIS A 336 8.20 5.14 -16.21
C HIS A 336 9.68 4.80 -16.45
N GLU A 337 10.44 5.67 -17.11
CA GLU A 337 11.86 5.49 -17.41
C GLU A 337 12.78 5.73 -16.20
N ILE A 338 12.27 6.23 -15.05
CA ILE A 338 13.07 6.45 -13.82
C ILE A 338 13.89 5.21 -13.44
N LYS A 339 13.33 4.01 -13.61
CA LYS A 339 14.05 2.76 -13.30
C LYS A 339 15.34 2.60 -14.11
N GLN A 340 15.33 3.01 -15.38
CA GLN A 340 16.52 2.94 -16.26
C GLN A 340 17.55 4.01 -15.86
N VAL A 341 17.07 5.18 -15.43
CA VAL A 341 17.93 6.24 -14.90
C VAL A 341 18.63 5.78 -13.63
N LEU A 342 17.93 5.15 -12.69
CA LEU A 342 18.53 4.61 -11.47
C LEU A 342 19.62 3.57 -11.74
N GLN A 343 19.42 2.69 -12.72
CA GLN A 343 20.46 1.74 -13.16
C GLN A 343 21.69 2.46 -13.72
N SER A 344 21.48 3.54 -14.48
CA SER A 344 22.56 4.34 -15.05
C SER A 344 23.34 5.10 -13.98
N LEU A 345 22.65 5.65 -12.97
CA LEU A 345 23.26 6.31 -11.81
C LEU A 345 24.09 5.33 -10.99
N GLN A 346 23.61 4.10 -10.79
CA GLN A 346 24.33 3.05 -10.06
C GLN A 346 25.60 2.59 -10.78
N ALA A 347 25.63 2.65 -12.12
CA ALA A 347 26.79 2.28 -12.91
C ALA A 347 27.88 3.37 -12.95
N ASP A 348 27.58 4.58 -12.49
CA ASP A 348 28.48 5.74 -12.51
C ASP A 348 28.89 6.14 -11.10
N SER A 349 30.15 5.91 -10.76
CA SER A 349 30.70 6.20 -9.42
C SER A 349 30.59 7.67 -9.01
N ARG A 350 30.33 8.59 -9.94
CA ARG A 350 30.09 10.01 -9.63
C ARG A 350 28.74 10.25 -8.95
N PHE A 351 27.79 9.33 -9.11
CA PHE A 351 26.40 9.49 -8.70
C PHE A 351 25.94 8.45 -7.67
N GLU A 352 26.84 7.60 -7.19
CA GLU A 352 26.51 6.51 -6.26
C GLU A 352 25.87 7.00 -4.96
N GLU A 353 26.30 8.17 -4.45
CA GLU A 353 25.75 8.79 -3.23
C GLU A 353 24.31 9.33 -3.42
N LEU A 354 23.80 9.38 -4.65
CA LEU A 354 22.48 9.96 -4.97
C LEU A 354 21.32 8.94 -4.87
N LEU A 355 21.60 7.66 -4.60
CA LEU A 355 20.65 6.53 -4.66
C LEU A 355 19.89 6.23 -3.35
#